data_AF-A0A963RQ41-F1
#
_entry.id   AF-A0A963RQ41-F1
#
_cell.length_a   1.000
_cell.length_b   1.000
_cell.length_c   1.000
_cell.angle_alpha   90.00
_cell.angle_beta   90.00
_cell.angle_gamma   90.00
#
_symmetry.space_group_name_H-M   'P 1'
#
loop_
_entity.id
_entity.type
_entity.pdbx_description
1 polymer ?
#
loop_
_entity_poly.entity_id
_entity_poly.type
_entity_poly.pdbx_seq_one_letter_code
_entity_poly.pdbx_strand_id
1 'polypeptide(L)' 'NLEGMRRRGFSAEAILDLRRAYKIVYKQGLTLDIALQRLELMMSDSPEVCLLIESLRASERGIVR' A
#
# COMPACT_ATOMS: atom_id res chain seq x y z
N ASN A 1 -9.46 -6.15 -1.89
CA ASN A 1 -10.81 -6.06 -1.31
C ASN A 1 -11.42 -4.68 -1.61
N LEU A 2 -11.79 -4.39 -2.87
CA LEU A 2 -12.28 -3.06 -3.27
C LEU A 2 -13.67 -2.76 -2.70
N GLU A 3 -14.60 -3.70 -2.86
CA GLU A 3 -15.96 -3.58 -2.36
C GLU A 3 -16.03 -3.45 -0.83
N GLY A 4 -15.14 -4.14 -0.11
CA GLY A 4 -15.05 -3.98 1.35
C GLY A 4 -14.66 -2.57 1.77
N MET A 5 -13.73 -1.92 1.06
CA MET A 5 -13.33 -0.55 1.33
C MET A 5 -14.47 0.44 1.03
N ARG A 6 -15.17 0.26 -0.09
CA ARG A 6 -16.35 1.08 -0.45
C ARG A 6 -17.45 0.99 0.61
N ARG A 7 -17.80 -0.22 1.05
CA ARG A 7 -18.81 -0.42 2.11
C ARG A 7 -18.41 0.16 3.47
N ARG A 8 -17.10 0.32 3.72
CA ARG A 8 -16.55 0.92 4.95
C ARG A 8 -16.36 2.44 4.85
N GLY A 9 -16.77 3.06 3.75
CA GLY A 9 -16.74 4.52 3.60
C GLY A 9 -15.37 5.10 3.26
N PHE A 10 -14.45 4.30 2.71
CA PHE A 10 -13.16 4.83 2.23
C PHE A 10 -13.40 5.83 1.09
N SER A 11 -12.66 6.93 1.09
CA SER A 11 -12.73 7.92 0.03
C SER A 11 -12.26 7.34 -1.31
N ALA A 12 -12.72 7.91 -2.42
CA ALA A 12 -12.28 7.50 -3.74
C ALA A 12 -10.75 7.69 -3.90
N GLU A 13 -10.20 8.75 -3.31
CA GLU A 13 -8.77 9.04 -3.28
C GLU A 13 -7.98 7.97 -2.51
N ALA A 14 -8.39 7.64 -1.28
CA ALA A 14 -7.75 6.58 -0.48
C ALA A 14 -7.78 5.22 -1.20
N ILE A 15 -8.89 4.90 -1.86
CA ILE A 15 -9.01 3.68 -2.67
C ILE A 15 -8.04 3.71 -3.86
N LEU A 16 -7.92 4.84 -4.56
CA LEU A 16 -6.98 4.99 -5.67
C LEU A 16 -5.54 4.86 -5.18
N ASP A 17 -5.23 5.44 -4.03
CA ASP A 17 -3.92 5.38 -3.42
C ASP A 17 -3.51 3.96 -3.03
N LEU A 18 -4.39 3.25 -2.33
CA LEU A 18 -4.17 1.84 -2.02
C LEU A 18 -4.02 0.97 -3.28
N ARG A 19 -4.73 1.29 -4.37
CA ARG A 19 -4.54 0.59 -5.66
C ARG A 19 -3.18 0.89 -6.29
N ARG A 20 -2.69 2.14 -6.20
CA ARG A 20 -1.34 2.51 -6.67
C ARG A 20 -0.28 1.80 -5.84
N ALA A 21 -0.42 1.83 -4.52
CA ALA A 21 0.49 1.18 -3.59
C ALA A 21 0.60 -0.32 -3.85
N TYR A 22 -0.55 -1.00 -4.04
CA TYR A 22 -0.57 -2.42 -4.39
C TYR A 22 0.23 -2.74 -5.66
N LYS A 23 0.13 -1.89 -6.70
CA LYS A 23 0.89 -2.10 -7.94
C LYS A 23 2.39 -1.95 -7.72
N ILE A 24 2.81 -0.98 -6.91
CA ILE A 24 4.22 -0.76 -6.57
C ILE A 24 4.80 -1.99 -5.86
N VAL A 25 4.09 -2.51 -4.86
CA VAL A 25 4.56 -3.64 -4.05
C VAL A 25 4.57 -4.97 -4.82
N TYR A 26 3.55 -5.24 -5.65
CA TYR A 26 3.32 -6.58 -6.20
C TYR A 26 3.41 -6.70 -7.72
N LYS A 27 3.36 -5.60 -8.47
CA LYS A 27 3.24 -5.64 -9.95
C LYS A 27 4.38 -4.98 -10.71
N GLN A 28 5.30 -4.29 -10.03
CA GLN A 28 6.43 -3.61 -10.66
C GLN A 28 7.75 -4.38 -10.60
N GLY A 29 7.75 -5.61 -10.07
CA GLY A 29 8.97 -6.43 -9.97
C GLY A 29 10.02 -5.87 -8.99
N LEU A 30 9.64 -4.91 -8.14
CA LEU A 30 10.54 -4.29 -7.17
C LEU A 30 10.81 -5.21 -5.98
N THR A 31 12.00 -5.08 -5.39
CA THR A 31 12.24 -5.60 -4.05
C THR A 31 11.35 -4.87 -3.05
N LEU A 32 11.08 -5.48 -1.88
CA LEU A 32 10.22 -4.86 -0.88
C LEU A 32 10.80 -3.53 -0.40
N ASP A 33 12.11 -3.46 -0.22
CA ASP A 33 12.82 -2.25 0.19
C ASP A 33 12.62 -1.08 -0.80
N ILE A 34 12.85 -1.32 -2.11
CA ILE A 34 12.65 -0.29 -3.14
C ILE A 34 11.16 0.11 -3.23
N ALA A 35 10.25 -0.85 -3.08
CA ALA A 35 8.82 -0.56 -3.05
C ALA A 35 8.46 0.35 -1.87
N LEU A 36 8.96 0.09 -0.66
CA LEU A 36 8.68 0.90 0.54
C LEU A 36 9.20 2.33 0.38
N GLN A 37 10.46 2.51 -0.06
CA GLN A 37 11.01 3.83 -0.34
C GLN A 37 10.14 4.63 -1.32
N ARG A 38 9.63 3.96 -2.36
CA ARG A 38 8.76 4.61 -3.35
C ARG A 38 7.40 4.99 -2.78
N LEU A 39 6.82 4.16 -1.92
CA LEU A 39 5.55 4.50 -1.24
C LEU A 39 5.72 5.71 -0.32
N GLU A 40 6.80 5.75 0.45
CA GLU A 40 7.09 6.86 1.38
C GLU A 40 7.29 8.19 0.65
N LEU A 41 7.97 8.17 -0.50
CA LEU A 41 8.19 9.39 -1.29
C LEU A 41 6.93 9.89 -2.00
N MET A 42 6.06 8.99 -2.44
CA MET A 42 4.93 9.35 -3.31
C MET A 42 3.62 9.55 -2.57
N MET A 43 3.49 9.00 -1.36
CA MET A 43 2.20 8.78 -0.72
C MET A 43 2.24 8.98 0.81
N SER A 44 3.22 9.73 1.33
CA SER A 44 3.36 10.03 2.76
C SER A 44 2.12 10.67 3.39
N ASP A 45 1.31 11.36 2.58
CA ASP A 45 0.14 12.11 3.03
C ASP A 45 -1.13 11.25 3.07
N SER A 46 -1.09 10.01 2.57
CA SER A 46 -2.22 9.07 2.62
C SER A 46 -2.14 8.20 3.88
N PRO A 47 -3.04 8.41 4.86
CA PRO A 47 -3.02 7.64 6.11
C PRO A 47 -3.18 6.13 5.89
N GLU A 48 -4.00 5.74 4.91
CA GLU A 48 -4.24 4.34 4.59
C GLU A 48 -3.01 3.67 3.97
N VAL A 49 -2.23 4.40 3.17
CA VAL A 49 -0.96 3.88 2.62
C VAL A 49 0.11 3.83 3.70
N CYS A 50 0.16 4.79 4.61
CA CYS A 50 1.05 4.73 5.78
C CYS A 50 0.80 3.47 6.63
N LEU A 51 -0.46 3.14 6.90
CA LEU A 51 -0.82 1.90 7.60
C LEU A 51 -0.36 0.65 6.83
N LEU A 52 -0.46 0.67 5.49
CA LEU A 52 0.07 -0.41 4.66
C LEU A 52 1.60 -0.52 4.81
N ILE A 53 2.34 0.59 4.71
CA ILE A 53 3.80 0.64 4.87
C ILE A 53 4.20 0.05 6.23
N GLU A 54 3.55 0.47 7.31
CA GLU A 54 3.79 -0.05 8.66
C GLU A 54 3.58 -1.56 8.74
N SER A 55 2.47 -2.06 8.18
CA SER A 55 2.19 -3.50 8.17
C SER A 55 3.24 -4.32 7.39
N LEU A 56 3.76 -3.76 6.29
CA LEU A 56 4.79 -4.39 5.46
C LEU A 56 6.13 -4.43 6.20
N ARG A 57 6.49 -3.36 6.91
CA ARG A 57 7.70 -3.27 7.75
C ARG A 57 7.64 -4.19 8.96
N ALA A 58 6.45 -4.36 9.56
CA ALA A 58 6.24 -5.23 10.71
C ALA A 58 6.24 -6.72 10.36
N SER A 59 6.29 -7.10 9.07
CA SER A 59 6.23 -8.51 8.70
C SER A 59 7.57 -9.23 8.89
N GLU A 60 7.65 -10.08 9.91
CA GLU A 60 8.84 -10.90 10.21
C GLU A 60 9.01 -12.08 9.25
N ARG A 61 7.91 -12.59 8.68
CA ARG A 61 7.91 -13.76 7.78
C ARG A 61 7.95 -13.38 6.31
N GLY A 62 8.14 -12.09 6.01
CA GLY A 62 8.01 -11.55 4.66
C GLY A 62 6.56 -11.46 4.18
N ILE A 63 6.36 -11.21 2.90
CA ILE A 63 5.03 -11.02 2.30
C ILE A 63 4.79 -12.05 1.19
N VAL A 64 3.53 -12.42 0.99
CA VAL A 64 3.12 -13.29 -0.12
C VAL A 64 3.33 -12.55 -1.44
N ARG A 65 4.02 -13.16 -2.41
CA ARG A 65 4.27 -12.59 -3.75
C ARG A 65 3.79 -13.52 -4.84
#